data_AF-A0A4S1ZIW5-F1
#
_entry.id   AF-A0A4S1ZIW5-F1
#
_cell.length_a   1.000
_cell.length_b   1.000
_cell.length_c   1.000
_cell.angle_alpha   90.00
_cell.angle_beta   90.00
_cell.angle_gamma   90.00
#
_symmetry.space_group_name_H-M   'P 1'
#
loop_
_entity.id
_entity.type
_entity.pdbx_description
1 polymer ?
#
loop_
_entity_poly.entity_id
_entity_poly.type
_entity_poly.pdbx_seq_one_letter_code
_entity_poly.pdbx_strand_id
1 'polypeptide(L)'
;MKNENKIPTWDELIASMSTSVQHPADTAWNIYRYLNAYYKEMSSEEARTLLASYMKIPLANPSLLHSCVLGTALKMSTVHETFNLPAFLKMWGFPANLRTEDMQWRTLANGRTVAPLRERAERAVREYRQKHIDISQKTIGYVDRYDPKHKHYHIFDPLSRHFVAIDPPTPPAVGSYVRFAPVIPEKGNFKTAVALSPENHHDGRRAFGIMKAKIKYINTEKEYFAYELLSPITPTPEGEITKEGYGKLSLANAYTLTENREIHLILFLKRGKDGKKRNYIAEIIL
;
A
#
# COMPACT_ATOMS: atom_id res chain seq x y z
N MET A 1 26.46 -35.60 19.73
CA MET A 1 26.06 -34.19 19.96
C MET A 1 26.78 -33.33 18.93
N LYS A 2 26.14 -32.99 17.80
CA LYS A 2 26.74 -32.07 16.80
C LYS A 2 26.44 -30.64 17.23
N ASN A 3 27.43 -29.75 17.12
CA ASN A 3 27.34 -28.33 17.45
C ASN A 3 26.28 -27.62 16.58
N GLU A 4 25.03 -27.53 17.04
CA GLU A 4 23.91 -26.94 16.28
C GLU A 4 24.03 -25.42 16.06
N ASN A 5 25.06 -24.76 16.60
CA ASN A 5 25.24 -23.30 16.55
C ASN A 5 26.58 -22.82 15.95
N LYS A 6 27.44 -23.70 15.41
CA LYS A 6 28.69 -23.26 14.77
C LYS A 6 28.38 -22.50 13.47
N ILE A 7 28.90 -21.28 13.34
CA ILE A 7 28.88 -20.52 12.08
C ILE A 7 29.98 -21.12 11.19
N PRO A 8 29.68 -21.58 9.96
CA PRO A 8 30.71 -22.13 9.07
C PRO A 8 31.66 -21.03 8.61
N THR A 9 32.92 -21.38 8.33
CA THR A 9 33.81 -20.48 7.57
C THR A 9 33.34 -20.39 6.12
N TRP A 10 33.89 -19.45 5.34
CA TRP A 10 33.57 -19.35 3.92
C TRP A 10 33.91 -20.64 3.16
N ASP A 11 35.11 -21.20 3.38
CA ASP A 11 35.54 -22.44 2.73
C ASP A 11 34.67 -23.63 3.12
N GLU A 12 34.28 -23.73 4.40
CA GLU A 12 33.34 -24.76 4.89
C GLU A 12 31.96 -24.62 4.22
N LEU A 13 31.49 -23.39 4.01
CA LEU A 13 30.23 -23.12 3.35
C LEU A 13 30.27 -23.50 1.87
N ILE A 14 31.33 -23.11 1.14
CA ILE A 14 31.50 -23.46 -0.26
C ILE A 14 31.58 -24.98 -0.45
N ALA A 15 32.35 -25.67 0.40
CA ALA A 15 32.39 -27.13 0.41
C ALA A 15 31.00 -27.72 0.63
N SER A 16 30.25 -27.25 1.63
CA SER A 16 28.88 -27.70 1.90
C SER A 16 27.94 -27.50 0.70
N MET A 17 28.04 -26.35 0.03
CA MET A 17 27.22 -26.03 -1.14
C MET A 17 27.51 -26.93 -2.35
N SER A 18 28.78 -27.30 -2.54
CA SER A 18 29.21 -28.22 -3.61
C SER A 18 28.61 -29.62 -3.48
N THR A 19 28.33 -30.06 -2.24
CA THR A 19 27.74 -31.37 -1.92
C THR A 19 26.28 -31.26 -1.46
N SER A 20 25.59 -30.17 -1.81
CA SER A 20 24.24 -29.86 -1.32
C SER A 20 23.19 -30.96 -1.58
N VAL A 21 23.35 -31.75 -2.63
CA VAL A 21 22.46 -32.88 -2.96
C VAL A 21 22.58 -34.02 -1.93
N GLN A 22 23.78 -34.24 -1.37
CA GLN A 22 24.03 -35.32 -0.41
C GLN A 22 23.53 -34.94 0.98
N HIS A 23 23.61 -33.66 1.34
CA HIS A 23 23.25 -33.13 2.66
C HIS A 23 22.43 -31.83 2.55
N PRO A 24 21.19 -31.89 2.00
CA PRO A 24 20.41 -30.69 1.68
C PRO A 24 20.06 -29.88 2.94
N ALA A 25 19.57 -30.53 3.99
CA ALA A 25 19.20 -29.85 5.23
C ALA A 25 20.40 -29.17 5.91
N ASP A 26 21.51 -29.89 6.07
CA ASP A 26 22.73 -29.36 6.71
C ASP A 26 23.29 -28.17 5.93
N THR A 27 23.32 -28.28 4.60
CA THR A 27 23.79 -27.20 3.72
C THR A 27 22.91 -25.97 3.83
N ALA A 28 21.59 -26.14 3.84
CA ALA A 28 20.66 -25.03 3.96
C ALA A 28 20.79 -24.32 5.33
N TRP A 29 21.01 -25.08 6.41
CA TRP A 29 21.31 -24.52 7.72
C TRP A 29 22.63 -23.75 7.74
N ASN A 30 23.67 -24.28 7.09
CA ASN A 30 24.97 -23.59 6.96
C ASN A 30 24.82 -22.26 6.23
N ILE A 31 24.08 -22.24 5.11
CA ILE A 31 23.76 -21.02 4.38
C ILE A 31 23.05 -20.01 5.31
N TYR A 32 21.98 -20.42 6.00
CA TYR A 32 21.26 -19.53 6.91
C TYR A 32 22.14 -18.99 8.03
N ARG A 33 22.95 -19.83 8.68
CA ARG A 33 23.83 -19.42 9.78
C ARG A 33 24.85 -18.39 9.31
N TYR A 34 25.48 -18.63 8.16
CA TYR A 34 26.43 -17.70 7.56
C TYR A 34 25.75 -16.36 7.20
N LEU A 35 24.60 -16.43 6.51
CA LEU A 35 23.80 -15.25 6.15
C LEU A 35 23.40 -14.45 7.40
N ASN A 36 22.82 -15.08 8.42
CA ASN A 36 22.35 -14.37 9.60
C ASN A 36 23.50 -13.78 10.43
N ALA A 37 24.70 -14.34 10.37
CA ALA A 37 25.89 -13.80 11.02
C ALA A 37 26.47 -12.59 10.27
N TYR A 38 26.55 -12.67 8.94
CA TYR A 38 27.36 -11.75 8.13
C TYR A 38 26.58 -10.84 7.19
N TYR A 39 25.25 -10.83 7.23
CA TYR A 39 24.43 -10.07 6.26
C TYR A 39 24.68 -8.55 6.28
N LYS A 40 25.33 -8.01 7.32
CA LYS A 40 25.67 -6.58 7.40
C LYS A 40 27.03 -6.26 6.79
N GLU A 41 27.95 -7.21 6.88
CA GLU A 41 29.34 -7.06 6.44
C GLU A 41 29.51 -7.47 4.97
N MET A 42 28.72 -8.45 4.50
CA MET A 42 28.76 -8.89 3.10
C MET A 42 28.02 -7.93 2.16
N SER A 43 28.40 -7.93 0.89
CA SER A 43 27.71 -7.19 -0.16
C SER A 43 26.29 -7.71 -0.42
N SER A 44 25.44 -6.86 -1.00
CA SER A 44 24.10 -7.26 -1.44
C SER A 44 24.14 -8.42 -2.45
N GLU A 45 25.19 -8.51 -3.28
CA GLU A 45 25.36 -9.56 -4.27
C GLU A 45 25.67 -10.92 -3.65
N GLU A 46 26.60 -10.97 -2.71
CA GLU A 46 26.93 -12.20 -1.96
C GLU A 46 25.69 -12.71 -1.22
N ALA A 47 24.99 -11.82 -0.53
CA ALA A 47 23.80 -12.19 0.23
C ALA A 47 22.67 -12.73 -0.68
N ARG A 48 22.44 -12.10 -1.84
CA ARG A 48 21.48 -12.59 -2.84
C ARG A 48 21.90 -13.93 -3.43
N THR A 49 23.19 -14.15 -3.67
CA THR A 49 23.73 -15.40 -4.19
C THR A 49 23.49 -16.55 -3.20
N LEU A 50 23.74 -16.32 -1.92
CA LEU A 50 23.47 -17.31 -0.87
C LEU A 50 21.98 -17.63 -0.75
N LEU A 51 21.10 -16.62 -0.79
CA LEU A 51 19.65 -16.83 -0.80
C LEU A 51 19.19 -17.62 -2.04
N ALA A 52 19.76 -17.33 -3.22
CA ALA A 52 19.45 -18.04 -4.45
C ALA A 52 19.90 -19.50 -4.39
N SER A 53 21.09 -19.77 -3.84
CA SER A 53 21.60 -21.11 -3.61
C SER A 53 20.72 -21.89 -2.63
N TYR A 54 20.29 -21.26 -1.55
CA TYR A 54 19.32 -21.84 -0.60
C TYR A 54 18.01 -22.24 -1.29
N MET A 55 17.45 -21.38 -2.15
CA MET A 55 16.18 -21.65 -2.84
C MET A 55 16.25 -22.85 -3.81
N LYS A 56 17.45 -23.28 -4.22
CA LYS A 56 17.65 -24.47 -5.07
C LYS A 56 17.69 -25.78 -4.28
N ILE A 57 17.79 -25.73 -2.96
CA ILE A 57 17.89 -26.92 -2.12
C ILE A 57 16.47 -27.48 -1.88
N PRO A 58 16.21 -28.76 -2.20
CA PRO A 58 14.90 -29.36 -1.97
C PRO A 58 14.69 -29.58 -0.46
N LEU A 59 13.86 -28.74 0.15
CA LEU A 59 13.50 -28.82 1.56
C LEU A 59 12.00 -29.07 1.72
N ALA A 60 11.61 -29.57 2.89
CA ALA A 60 10.21 -29.70 3.24
C ALA A 60 9.55 -28.31 3.37
N ASN A 61 8.37 -28.16 2.77
CA ASN A 61 7.56 -26.95 2.83
C ASN A 61 6.26 -27.24 3.59
N PRO A 62 5.95 -26.50 4.69
CA PRO A 62 6.76 -25.46 5.32
C PRO A 62 7.79 -26.01 6.35
N SER A 63 8.84 -25.25 6.66
CA SER A 63 9.87 -25.64 7.65
C SER A 63 10.36 -24.47 8.51
N LEU A 64 10.93 -24.77 9.69
CA LEU A 64 11.54 -23.76 10.56
C LEU A 64 12.61 -22.93 9.82
N LEU A 65 13.38 -23.59 8.95
CA LEU A 65 14.43 -22.93 8.20
C LEU A 65 13.87 -21.88 7.23
N HIS A 66 12.72 -22.13 6.61
CA HIS A 66 12.00 -21.13 5.81
C HIS A 66 11.70 -19.89 6.65
N SER A 67 11.10 -20.05 7.84
CA SER A 67 10.82 -18.92 8.76
C SER A 67 12.09 -18.14 9.12
N CYS A 68 13.19 -18.85 9.40
CA CYS A 68 14.49 -18.28 9.74
C CYS A 68 15.08 -17.46 8.58
N VAL A 69 15.10 -18.03 7.36
CA VAL A 69 15.62 -17.37 6.16
C VAL A 69 14.80 -16.14 5.81
N LEU A 70 13.46 -16.23 5.86
CA LEU A 70 12.60 -15.06 5.65
C LEU A 70 12.91 -13.97 6.69
N GLY A 71 13.03 -14.33 7.97
CA GLY A 71 13.41 -13.39 9.03
C GLY A 71 14.72 -12.66 8.77
N THR A 72 15.74 -13.36 8.24
CA THR A 72 17.03 -12.75 7.84
C THR A 72 16.88 -11.87 6.60
N ALA A 73 16.14 -12.32 5.58
CA ALA A 73 15.89 -11.54 4.36
C ALA A 73 15.15 -10.22 4.65
N LEU A 74 14.24 -10.21 5.63
CA LEU A 74 13.61 -8.96 6.09
C LEU A 74 14.65 -8.00 6.68
N LYS A 75 15.59 -8.48 7.51
CA LYS A 75 16.68 -7.63 8.04
C LYS A 75 17.57 -7.12 6.91
N MET A 76 17.94 -7.99 5.96
CA MET A 76 18.73 -7.62 4.79
C MET A 76 18.09 -6.50 3.97
N SER A 77 16.77 -6.53 3.78
CA SER A 77 16.05 -5.48 3.05
C SER A 77 16.16 -4.09 3.68
N THR A 78 16.55 -4.00 4.95
CA THR A 78 16.80 -2.72 5.64
C THR A 78 18.24 -2.24 5.53
N VAL A 79 19.18 -3.14 5.23
CA VAL A 79 20.63 -2.86 5.12
C VAL A 79 21.05 -2.65 3.67
N HIS A 80 20.49 -3.44 2.76
CA HIS A 80 20.88 -3.46 1.34
C HIS A 80 19.82 -2.76 0.50
N GLU A 81 20.08 -1.51 0.09
CA GLU A 81 19.14 -0.72 -0.73
C GLU A 81 18.78 -1.40 -2.05
N THR A 82 19.75 -2.08 -2.68
CA THR A 82 19.56 -2.81 -3.94
C THR A 82 18.81 -4.14 -3.78
N PHE A 83 18.46 -4.56 -2.56
CA PHE A 83 17.76 -5.81 -2.32
C PHE A 83 16.26 -5.68 -2.66
N ASN A 84 15.86 -6.24 -3.79
CA ASN A 84 14.45 -6.27 -4.22
C ASN A 84 13.63 -7.29 -3.40
N LEU A 85 13.12 -6.83 -2.26
CA LEU A 85 12.32 -7.65 -1.33
C LEU A 85 11.07 -8.26 -2.01
N PRO A 86 10.27 -7.52 -2.81
CA PRO A 86 9.13 -8.13 -3.52
C PRO A 86 9.52 -9.28 -4.45
N ALA A 87 10.61 -9.14 -5.21
CA ALA A 87 11.09 -10.20 -6.09
C ALA A 87 11.56 -11.42 -5.29
N PHE A 88 12.29 -11.19 -4.19
CA PHE A 88 12.69 -12.26 -3.27
C PHE A 88 11.48 -13.04 -2.73
N LEU A 89 10.47 -12.36 -2.18
CA LEU A 89 9.29 -13.03 -1.61
C LEU A 89 8.53 -13.87 -2.63
N LYS A 90 8.46 -13.41 -3.88
CA LYS A 90 7.87 -14.17 -4.98
C LYS A 90 8.66 -15.46 -5.26
N MET A 91 9.98 -15.37 -5.40
CA MET A 91 10.83 -16.54 -5.64
C MET A 91 10.85 -17.50 -4.45
N TRP A 92 10.86 -16.96 -3.24
CA TRP A 92 10.87 -17.72 -2.00
C TRP A 92 9.54 -18.45 -1.73
N GLY A 93 8.46 -18.12 -2.44
CA GLY A 93 7.17 -18.82 -2.31
C GLY A 93 6.27 -18.27 -1.20
N PHE A 94 6.29 -16.96 -0.95
CA PHE A 94 5.36 -16.34 0.00
C PHE A 94 3.92 -16.33 -0.55
N PRO A 95 2.88 -16.65 0.25
CA PRO A 95 2.91 -17.05 1.67
C PRO A 95 2.99 -18.56 1.91
N ALA A 96 3.08 -19.40 0.87
CA ALA A 96 2.98 -20.86 0.97
C ALA A 96 4.04 -21.50 1.89
N ASN A 97 5.22 -20.89 2.02
CA ASN A 97 6.31 -21.39 2.87
C ASN A 97 6.23 -20.92 4.34
N LEU A 98 5.19 -20.17 4.73
CA LEU A 98 4.96 -19.80 6.12
C LEU A 98 4.39 -20.97 6.92
N ARG A 99 4.84 -21.13 8.16
CA ARG A 99 4.24 -22.06 9.11
C ARG A 99 3.07 -21.41 9.86
N THR A 100 2.27 -22.22 10.54
CA THR A 100 1.18 -21.73 11.41
C THR A 100 1.70 -20.76 12.47
N GLU A 101 2.89 -21.03 13.04
CA GLU A 101 3.51 -20.17 14.06
C GLU A 101 3.95 -18.81 13.50
N ASP A 102 4.19 -18.71 12.19
CA ASP A 102 4.56 -17.45 11.53
C ASP A 102 3.37 -16.48 11.39
N MET A 103 2.16 -16.98 11.65
CA MET A 103 0.90 -16.22 11.63
C MET A 103 0.47 -15.75 13.02
N GLN A 104 1.22 -16.09 14.07
CA GLN A 104 0.85 -15.85 15.46
C GLN A 104 1.77 -14.82 16.12
N TRP A 105 1.20 -14.06 17.05
CA TRP A 105 1.98 -13.20 17.93
C TRP A 105 2.82 -14.05 18.88
N ARG A 106 4.05 -13.62 19.14
CA ARG A 106 4.97 -14.33 20.04
C ARG A 106 5.44 -13.43 21.16
N THR A 107 5.42 -13.93 22.38
CA THR A 107 6.06 -13.30 23.53
C THR A 107 7.45 -13.91 23.72
N LEU A 108 8.47 -13.06 23.70
CA LEU A 108 9.85 -13.46 23.95
C LEU A 108 10.10 -13.65 25.46
N ALA A 109 11.18 -14.34 25.82
CA ALA A 109 11.56 -14.57 27.22
C ALA A 109 11.76 -13.26 28.03
N ASN A 110 12.03 -12.15 27.36
CA ASN A 110 12.17 -10.82 27.97
C ASN A 110 10.84 -10.04 28.07
N GLY A 111 9.70 -10.70 27.87
CA GLY A 111 8.36 -10.10 27.93
C GLY A 111 7.97 -9.26 26.71
N ARG A 112 8.86 -9.03 25.74
CA ARG A 112 8.54 -8.28 24.52
C ARG A 112 7.65 -9.12 23.60
N THR A 113 6.60 -8.52 23.07
CA THR A 113 5.77 -9.12 22.04
C THR A 113 6.33 -8.80 20.66
N VAL A 114 6.33 -9.80 19.78
CA VAL A 114 6.77 -9.69 18.39
C VAL A 114 5.59 -10.03 17.50
N ALA A 115 5.31 -9.13 16.56
CA ALA A 115 4.28 -9.32 15.55
C ALA A 115 4.56 -10.58 14.69
N PRO A 116 3.52 -11.24 14.15
CA PRO A 116 3.66 -12.36 13.24
C PRO A 116 4.67 -12.10 12.13
N LEU A 117 5.43 -13.12 11.72
CA LEU A 117 6.40 -12.98 10.64
C LEU A 117 5.71 -12.59 9.33
N ARG A 118 4.50 -13.10 9.09
CA ARG A 118 3.65 -12.67 7.97
C ARG A 118 3.42 -11.17 7.96
N GLU A 119 2.95 -10.61 9.07
CA GLU A 119 2.66 -9.17 9.19
C GLU A 119 3.92 -8.33 9.03
N ARG A 120 5.06 -8.81 9.55
CA ARG A 120 6.36 -8.15 9.37
C ARG A 120 6.80 -8.14 7.91
N ALA A 121 6.64 -9.25 7.18
CA ALA A 121 6.95 -9.33 5.77
C ALA A 121 6.05 -8.41 4.94
N GLU A 122 4.73 -8.44 5.18
CA GLU A 122 3.77 -7.56 4.52
C GLU A 122 4.09 -6.08 4.78
N ARG A 123 4.47 -5.73 6.02
CA ARG A 123 4.92 -4.38 6.38
C ARG A 123 6.19 -3.97 5.65
N ALA A 124 7.21 -4.83 5.64
CA ALA A 124 8.46 -4.56 4.93
C ALA A 124 8.24 -4.36 3.42
N VAL A 125 7.30 -5.08 2.80
CA VAL A 125 6.92 -4.83 1.39
C VAL A 125 6.27 -3.46 1.21
N ARG A 126 5.41 -3.03 2.14
CA ARG A 126 4.82 -1.68 2.10
C ARG A 126 5.91 -0.61 2.20
N GLU A 127 6.82 -0.75 3.14
CA GLU A 127 7.96 0.17 3.33
C GLU A 127 8.89 0.17 2.10
N TYR A 128 9.19 -1.00 1.54
CA TYR A 128 9.99 -1.12 0.31
C TYR A 128 9.33 -0.36 -0.84
N ARG A 129 8.03 -0.56 -1.06
CA ARG A 129 7.27 0.15 -2.10
C ARG A 129 7.30 1.65 -1.86
N GLN A 130 7.09 2.12 -0.63
CA GLN A 130 7.17 3.54 -0.30
C GLN A 130 8.53 4.16 -0.66
N LYS A 131 9.63 3.46 -0.37
CA LYS A 131 11.00 3.91 -0.71
C LYS A 131 11.30 3.90 -2.21
N HIS A 132 10.71 2.95 -2.95
CA HIS A 132 11.00 2.72 -4.37
C HIS A 132 9.87 3.23 -5.27
N ILE A 133 9.01 4.11 -4.76
CA ILE A 133 8.02 4.77 -5.59
C ILE A 133 8.72 5.71 -6.55
N ASP A 134 8.31 5.62 -7.80
CA ASP A 134 8.60 6.66 -8.77
C ASP A 134 7.84 7.94 -8.37
N ILE A 135 8.54 8.79 -7.61
CA ILE A 135 8.04 10.09 -7.18
C ILE A 135 7.97 11.10 -8.34
N SER A 136 8.32 10.75 -9.57
CA SER A 136 8.09 11.64 -10.72
C SER A 136 6.60 11.78 -11.03
N GLN A 137 5.79 10.76 -10.74
CA GLN A 137 4.35 10.74 -11.02
C GLN A 137 3.50 11.25 -9.84
N LYS A 138 3.84 12.41 -9.26
CA LYS A 138 3.02 13.02 -8.19
C LYS A 138 1.72 13.58 -8.75
N THR A 139 0.64 13.39 -8.01
CA THR A 139 -0.65 14.05 -8.26
C THR A 139 -1.25 14.54 -6.95
N ILE A 140 -2.31 15.33 -7.05
CA ILE A 140 -3.14 15.73 -5.92
C ILE A 140 -4.34 14.78 -5.84
N GLY A 141 -4.77 14.47 -4.62
CA GLY A 141 -5.97 13.70 -4.35
C GLY A 141 -6.81 14.30 -3.22
N TYR A 142 -8.10 13.99 -3.23
CA TYR A 142 -9.07 14.34 -2.21
C TYR A 142 -9.25 13.19 -1.22
N VAL A 143 -9.22 13.50 0.07
CA VAL A 143 -9.27 12.52 1.16
C VAL A 143 -10.73 12.31 1.57
N ASP A 144 -11.36 11.24 1.06
CA ASP A 144 -12.79 10.97 1.25
C ASP A 144 -13.14 10.52 2.65
N ARG A 145 -12.38 9.55 3.18
CA ARG A 145 -12.62 8.97 4.51
C ARG A 145 -11.44 8.16 5.01
N TYR A 146 -11.41 7.96 6.32
CA TYR A 146 -10.57 6.97 6.99
C TYR A 146 -11.37 5.70 7.28
N ASP A 147 -10.79 4.53 7.01
CA ASP A 147 -11.31 3.23 7.38
C ASP A 147 -10.57 2.73 8.62
N PRO A 148 -11.19 2.74 9.82
CA PRO A 148 -10.53 2.35 11.05
C PRO A 148 -10.28 0.83 11.15
N LYS A 149 -11.06 0.02 10.42
CA LYS A 149 -10.92 -1.45 10.43
C LYS A 149 -9.68 -1.86 9.67
N HIS A 150 -9.45 -1.23 8.51
CA HIS A 150 -8.32 -1.54 7.64
C HIS A 150 -7.14 -0.56 7.78
N LYS A 151 -7.28 0.47 8.63
CA LYS A 151 -6.27 1.50 8.93
C LYS A 151 -5.72 2.17 7.67
N HIS A 152 -6.64 2.60 6.81
CA HIS A 152 -6.27 3.27 5.56
C HIS A 152 -7.17 4.45 5.23
N TYR A 153 -6.67 5.35 4.39
CA TYR A 153 -7.41 6.48 3.84
C TYR A 153 -7.86 6.15 2.42
N HIS A 154 -9.10 6.50 2.10
CA HIS A 154 -9.62 6.48 0.74
C HIS A 154 -9.31 7.82 0.08
N ILE A 155 -8.54 7.79 -1.00
CA ILE A 155 -8.14 8.98 -1.75
C ILE A 155 -8.67 8.85 -3.17
N PHE A 156 -9.26 9.92 -3.70
CA PHE A 156 -9.63 10.03 -5.10
C PHE A 156 -8.73 11.04 -5.79
N ASP A 157 -8.44 10.87 -7.06
CA ASP A 157 -7.73 11.88 -7.86
C ASP A 157 -8.69 12.61 -8.82
N PRO A 158 -8.23 13.64 -9.54
CA PRO A 158 -9.05 14.37 -10.52
C PRO A 158 -9.65 13.49 -11.62
N LEU A 159 -9.05 12.33 -11.91
CA LEU A 159 -9.53 11.37 -12.90
C LEU A 159 -10.51 10.35 -12.30
N SER A 160 -11.03 10.63 -11.09
CA SER A 160 -11.97 9.77 -10.35
C SER A 160 -11.44 8.38 -9.99
N ARG A 161 -10.12 8.17 -10.07
CA ARG A 161 -9.49 6.90 -9.69
C ARG A 161 -9.45 6.82 -8.17
N HIS A 162 -9.84 5.66 -7.65
CA HIS A 162 -9.87 5.38 -6.21
C HIS A 162 -8.56 4.70 -5.79
N PHE A 163 -7.88 5.30 -4.81
CA PHE A 163 -6.67 4.79 -4.18
C PHE A 163 -6.87 4.58 -2.68
N VAL A 164 -6.01 3.74 -2.13
CA VAL A 164 -5.94 3.47 -0.69
C VAL A 164 -4.55 3.81 -0.16
N ALA A 165 -4.47 4.73 0.80
CA ALA A 165 -3.23 5.08 1.50
C ALA A 165 -3.20 4.44 2.89
N ILE A 166 -2.27 3.50 3.10
CA ILE A 166 -2.12 2.74 4.33
C ILE A 166 -1.10 3.45 5.23
N ASP A 167 -1.47 3.73 6.48
CA ASP A 167 -0.62 4.32 7.52
C ASP A 167 0.36 5.40 6.99
N PRO A 168 -0.15 6.51 6.40
CA PRO A 168 0.72 7.58 5.93
C PRO A 168 1.50 8.20 7.11
N PRO A 169 2.79 8.57 6.94
CA PRO A 169 3.63 9.11 8.02
C PRO A 169 3.03 10.35 8.68
N THR A 170 2.36 11.17 7.87
CA THR A 170 1.54 12.28 8.33
C THR A 170 0.09 11.99 7.94
N PRO A 171 -0.78 11.67 8.91
CA PRO A 171 -2.19 11.43 8.67
C PRO A 171 -2.86 12.63 8.00
N PRO A 172 -3.46 12.49 6.80
CA PRO A 172 -4.18 13.59 6.17
C PRO A 172 -5.55 13.77 6.83
N ALA A 173 -6.08 15.00 6.79
CA ALA A 173 -7.42 15.29 7.26
C ALA A 173 -8.48 14.79 6.26
N VAL A 174 -9.60 14.27 6.76
CA VAL A 174 -10.75 13.94 5.91
C VAL A 174 -11.39 15.23 5.40
N GLY A 175 -11.74 15.27 4.12
CA GLY A 175 -12.27 16.47 3.47
C GLY A 175 -11.19 17.45 3.00
N SER A 176 -9.91 17.09 3.09
CA SER A 176 -8.79 17.90 2.59
C SER A 176 -8.16 17.30 1.33
N TYR A 177 -7.14 17.99 0.82
CA TYR A 177 -6.31 17.50 -0.27
C TYR A 177 -4.96 17.02 0.24
N VAL A 178 -4.36 16.12 -0.54
CA VAL A 178 -3.05 15.53 -0.26
C VAL A 178 -2.29 15.34 -1.56
N ARG A 179 -1.00 15.67 -1.55
CA ARG A 179 -0.09 15.28 -2.63
C ARG A 179 0.31 13.84 -2.40
N PHE A 180 0.14 13.00 -3.41
CA PHE A 180 0.45 11.58 -3.31
C PHE A 180 1.09 11.04 -4.58
N ALA A 181 1.79 9.93 -4.45
CA ALA A 181 2.27 9.14 -5.57
C ALA A 181 1.37 7.91 -5.75
N PRO A 182 0.76 7.70 -6.93
CA PRO A 182 -0.05 6.54 -7.22
C PRO A 182 0.84 5.31 -7.42
N VAL A 183 0.41 4.19 -6.85
CA VAL A 183 1.00 2.87 -7.08
C VAL A 183 -0.08 2.02 -7.71
N ILE A 184 0.02 1.84 -9.02
CA ILE A 184 -0.93 1.07 -9.82
C ILE A 184 -0.23 -0.24 -10.20
N PRO A 185 -0.65 -1.38 -9.65
CA PRO A 185 -0.06 -2.66 -10.01
C PRO A 185 -0.41 -3.03 -11.46
N GLU A 186 0.54 -3.64 -12.19
CA GLU A 186 0.29 -4.19 -13.53
C GLU A 186 -0.78 -5.31 -13.51
N LYS A 187 -0.87 -6.04 -12.39
CA LYS A 187 -1.88 -7.07 -12.14
C LYS A 187 -2.43 -6.95 -10.71
N GLY A 188 -3.73 -6.78 -10.57
CA GLY A 188 -4.44 -6.69 -9.29
C GLY A 188 -5.49 -5.57 -9.27
N ASN A 189 -6.42 -5.65 -8.32
CA ASN A 189 -7.60 -4.76 -8.28
C ASN A 189 -7.42 -3.51 -7.40
N PHE A 190 -6.34 -3.43 -6.62
CA PHE A 190 -6.16 -2.37 -5.62
C PHE A 190 -5.08 -1.39 -6.05
N LYS A 191 -5.51 -0.16 -6.34
CA LYS A 191 -4.62 0.98 -6.52
C LYS A 191 -4.27 1.53 -5.14
N THR A 192 -2.98 1.68 -4.86
CA THR A 192 -2.51 2.23 -3.58
C THR A 192 -1.94 3.64 -3.77
N ALA A 193 -1.96 4.45 -2.72
CA ALA A 193 -1.40 5.79 -2.71
C ALA A 193 -0.36 5.90 -1.60
N VAL A 194 0.76 6.57 -1.89
CA VAL A 194 1.67 7.03 -0.84
C VAL A 194 1.49 8.52 -0.69
N ALA A 195 0.82 8.89 0.40
CA ALA A 195 0.61 10.28 0.79
C ALA A 195 1.96 10.88 1.19
N LEU A 196 2.30 12.00 0.56
CA LEU A 196 3.59 12.67 0.70
C LEU A 196 3.46 13.88 1.62
N SER A 197 2.47 14.73 1.37
CA SER A 197 2.26 15.96 2.14
C SER A 197 0.80 16.42 2.03
N PRO A 198 0.27 17.11 3.06
CA PRO A 198 -0.97 17.88 2.92
C PRO A 198 -0.89 18.85 1.73
N GLU A 199 -2.02 19.12 1.10
CA GLU A 199 -2.14 20.09 0.02
C GLU A 199 -3.21 21.13 0.37
N ASN A 200 -2.99 22.38 -0.05
CA ASN A 200 -3.94 23.46 0.23
C ASN A 200 -5.20 23.34 -0.66
N HIS A 201 -6.32 23.91 -0.19
CA HIS A 201 -7.59 23.83 -0.93
C HIS A 201 -7.54 24.51 -2.30
N HIS A 202 -6.77 25.59 -2.47
CA HIS A 202 -6.70 26.30 -3.75
C HIS A 202 -6.09 25.41 -4.84
N ASP A 203 -4.97 24.75 -4.56
CA ASP A 203 -4.30 23.86 -5.52
C ASP A 203 -5.09 22.55 -5.69
N GLY A 204 -5.72 22.05 -4.63
CA GLY A 204 -6.66 20.94 -4.70
C GLY A 204 -7.83 21.19 -5.65
N ARG A 205 -8.53 22.33 -5.46
CA ARG A 205 -9.63 22.74 -6.34
C ARG A 205 -9.18 22.93 -7.78
N ARG A 206 -8.00 23.52 -8.00
CA ARG A 206 -7.42 23.68 -9.33
C ARG A 206 -7.15 22.33 -10.00
N ALA A 207 -6.63 21.37 -9.26
CA ALA A 207 -6.31 20.04 -9.78
C ALA A 207 -7.56 19.25 -10.19
N PHE A 208 -8.63 19.31 -9.38
CA PHE A 208 -9.90 18.65 -9.68
C PHE A 208 -10.73 19.37 -10.73
N GLY A 209 -10.53 20.67 -10.89
CA GLY A 209 -11.37 21.52 -11.73
C GLY A 209 -12.64 21.95 -11.00
N ILE A 210 -13.07 23.17 -11.30
CA ILE A 210 -14.25 23.78 -10.71
C ILE A 210 -15.39 23.68 -11.73
N MET A 211 -16.45 22.98 -11.36
CA MET A 211 -17.63 22.78 -12.21
C MET A 211 -18.73 23.76 -11.82
N LYS A 212 -19.17 24.57 -12.76
CA LYS A 212 -20.33 25.45 -12.56
C LYS A 212 -21.62 24.63 -12.65
N ALA A 213 -22.53 24.87 -11.72
CA ALA A 213 -23.83 24.19 -11.66
C ALA A 213 -24.94 25.15 -11.25
N LYS A 214 -26.18 24.79 -11.57
CA LYS A 214 -27.39 25.49 -11.13
C LYS A 214 -28.20 24.59 -10.22
N ILE A 215 -28.68 25.13 -9.10
CA ILE A 215 -29.58 24.41 -8.19
C ILE A 215 -30.97 24.32 -8.83
N LYS A 216 -31.48 23.10 -9.02
CA LYS A 216 -32.81 22.86 -9.59
C LYS A 216 -33.90 22.89 -8.53
N TYR A 217 -33.68 22.18 -7.43
CA TYR A 217 -34.61 22.15 -6.31
C TYR A 217 -33.89 21.80 -5.01
N ILE A 218 -34.49 22.20 -3.89
CA ILE A 218 -33.99 21.91 -2.54
C ILE A 218 -35.04 21.12 -1.76
N ASN A 219 -34.62 20.03 -1.12
CA ASN A 219 -35.45 19.26 -0.21
C ASN A 219 -34.83 19.30 1.19
N THR A 220 -35.36 20.18 2.04
CA THR A 220 -34.88 20.38 3.41
C THR A 220 -35.24 19.20 4.33
N GLU A 221 -36.39 18.57 4.13
CA GLU A 221 -36.83 17.41 4.92
C GLU A 221 -35.89 16.21 4.76
N LYS A 222 -35.42 15.96 3.54
CA LYS A 222 -34.50 14.85 3.21
C LYS A 222 -33.03 15.27 3.13
N GLU A 223 -32.73 16.52 3.50
CA GLU A 223 -31.38 17.10 3.58
C GLU A 223 -30.56 17.02 2.28
N TYR A 224 -31.17 17.25 1.13
CA TYR A 224 -30.44 17.25 -0.15
C TYR A 224 -30.95 18.30 -1.15
N PHE A 225 -30.16 18.58 -2.17
CA PHE A 225 -30.53 19.42 -3.32
C PHE A 225 -30.20 18.70 -4.62
N ALA A 226 -30.93 19.01 -5.69
CA ALA A 226 -30.58 18.59 -7.05
C ALA A 226 -29.93 19.74 -7.81
N TYR A 227 -29.01 19.41 -8.71
CA TYR A 227 -28.32 20.38 -9.54
C TYR A 227 -28.22 19.92 -11.00
N GLU A 228 -27.98 20.88 -11.88
CA GLU A 228 -27.61 20.68 -13.27
C GLU A 228 -26.26 21.35 -13.54
N LEU A 229 -25.32 20.62 -14.14
CA LEU A 229 -24.03 21.15 -14.55
C LEU A 229 -24.18 22.08 -15.75
N LEU A 230 -23.58 23.25 -15.64
CA LEU A 230 -23.46 24.25 -16.71
C LEU A 230 -22.10 24.14 -17.42
N SER A 231 -21.07 23.62 -16.74
CA SER A 231 -19.76 23.39 -17.33
C SER A 231 -19.73 22.17 -18.27
N PRO A 232 -18.85 22.17 -19.29
CA PRO A 232 -18.61 20.99 -20.13
C PRO A 232 -18.17 19.79 -19.30
N ILE A 233 -18.66 18.61 -19.69
CA ILE A 233 -18.36 17.35 -19.01
C ILE A 233 -17.19 16.68 -19.72
N THR A 234 -16.16 16.32 -18.97
CA THR A 234 -15.02 15.56 -19.49
C THR A 234 -15.13 14.10 -19.04
N PRO A 235 -14.99 13.12 -19.95
CA PRO A 235 -14.97 11.71 -19.58
C PRO A 235 -13.74 11.40 -18.71
N THR A 236 -13.91 10.47 -17.78
CA THR A 236 -12.82 9.97 -16.96
C THR A 236 -12.54 8.50 -17.31
N PRO A 237 -11.35 7.96 -17.01
CA PRO A 237 -11.08 6.52 -17.12
C PRO A 237 -12.02 5.64 -16.28
N GLU A 238 -12.78 6.25 -15.38
CA GLU A 238 -13.65 5.61 -14.41
C GLU A 238 -15.14 5.79 -14.74
N GLY A 239 -15.45 6.38 -15.90
CA GLY A 239 -16.80 6.63 -16.40
C GLY A 239 -17.06 8.11 -16.70
N GLU A 240 -18.33 8.44 -16.94
CA GLU A 240 -18.77 9.79 -17.26
C GLU A 240 -19.47 10.46 -16.09
N ILE A 241 -19.11 11.72 -15.83
CA ILE A 241 -19.87 12.60 -14.94
C ILE A 241 -21.22 12.88 -15.61
N THR A 242 -22.31 12.80 -14.84
CA THR A 242 -23.66 13.05 -15.36
C THR A 242 -23.99 14.54 -15.30
N LYS A 243 -24.78 15.04 -16.26
CA LYS A 243 -25.21 16.45 -16.29
C LYS A 243 -26.03 16.84 -15.06
N GLU A 244 -26.81 15.93 -14.52
CA GLU A 244 -27.60 16.15 -13.32
C GLU A 244 -27.11 15.26 -12.17
N GLY A 245 -27.36 15.71 -10.94
CA GLY A 245 -27.04 14.95 -9.75
C GLY A 245 -27.64 15.53 -8.49
N TYR A 246 -27.26 14.95 -7.36
CA TYR A 246 -27.73 15.33 -6.03
C TYR A 246 -26.56 15.61 -5.10
N GLY A 247 -26.70 16.63 -4.26
CA GLY A 247 -25.76 16.99 -3.21
C GLY A 247 -26.45 16.99 -1.84
N LYS A 248 -25.70 16.73 -0.78
CA LYS A 248 -26.21 16.83 0.59
C LYS A 248 -26.22 18.29 1.03
N LEU A 249 -27.27 18.71 1.73
CA LEU A 249 -27.31 20.07 2.29
C LEU A 249 -26.21 20.29 3.33
N SER A 250 -25.75 19.25 4.03
CA SER A 250 -24.64 19.33 4.99
C SER A 250 -23.30 19.76 4.39
N LEU A 251 -23.14 19.73 3.06
CA LEU A 251 -21.93 20.19 2.36
C LEU A 251 -21.92 21.70 2.12
N ALA A 252 -23.07 22.35 2.27
CA ALA A 252 -23.22 23.78 2.23
C ALA A 252 -23.75 24.25 3.59
N ASN A 253 -23.64 25.55 3.87
CA ASN A 253 -24.48 26.10 4.93
C ASN A 253 -25.90 26.16 4.38
N ALA A 254 -26.82 25.32 4.89
CA ALA A 254 -28.17 25.14 4.32
C ALA A 254 -28.91 26.46 4.05
N TYR A 255 -28.66 27.49 4.87
CA TYR A 255 -29.24 28.83 4.76
C TYR A 255 -28.75 29.67 3.57
N THR A 256 -27.75 29.19 2.82
CA THR A 256 -27.15 29.93 1.70
C THR A 256 -27.57 29.41 0.33
N LEU A 257 -28.15 28.22 0.27
CA LEU A 257 -28.60 27.64 -1.00
C LEU A 257 -30.04 28.08 -1.29
N THR A 258 -30.27 28.56 -2.50
CA THR A 258 -31.60 28.89 -3.02
C THR A 258 -31.79 28.28 -4.39
N GLU A 259 -33.04 27.96 -4.75
CA GLU A 259 -33.33 27.44 -6.08
C GLU A 259 -32.92 28.44 -7.16
N ASN A 260 -32.51 27.91 -8.31
CA ASN A 260 -31.95 28.66 -9.44
C ASN A 260 -30.61 29.36 -9.19
N ARG A 261 -30.05 29.31 -7.98
CA ARG A 261 -28.72 29.84 -7.70
C ARG A 261 -27.66 29.06 -8.48
N GLU A 262 -26.70 29.79 -9.04
CA GLU A 262 -25.49 29.21 -9.59
C GLU A 262 -24.47 28.98 -8.46
N ILE A 263 -23.85 27.81 -8.47
CA ILE A 263 -22.84 27.38 -7.52
C ILE A 263 -21.67 26.76 -8.27
N HIS A 264 -20.54 26.63 -7.57
CA HIS A 264 -19.36 25.95 -8.06
C HIS A 264 -19.13 24.67 -7.26
N LEU A 265 -18.82 23.59 -7.95
CA LEU A 265 -18.68 22.25 -7.38
C LEU A 265 -17.29 21.70 -7.66
N ILE A 266 -16.70 21.06 -6.66
CA ILE A 266 -15.64 20.08 -6.87
C ILE A 266 -16.29 18.71 -6.82
N LEU A 267 -16.14 17.92 -7.88
CA LEU A 267 -16.78 16.61 -7.97
C LEU A 267 -15.91 15.58 -8.70
N PHE A 268 -16.18 14.31 -8.42
CA PHE A 268 -15.58 13.16 -9.09
C PHE A 268 -16.55 11.97 -9.04
N LEU A 269 -16.23 10.87 -9.73
CA LEU A 269 -17.05 9.66 -9.71
C LEU A 269 -16.73 8.77 -8.52
N LYS A 270 -17.76 8.42 -7.75
CA LYS A 270 -17.67 7.48 -6.63
C LYS A 270 -18.65 6.33 -6.79
N ARG A 271 -18.21 5.13 -6.44
CA ARG A 271 -19.04 3.92 -6.46
C ARG A 271 -20.02 3.93 -5.28
N GLY A 272 -21.31 3.82 -5.57
CA GLY A 272 -22.37 3.64 -4.58
C GLY A 272 -22.44 2.20 -4.04
N LYS A 273 -23.32 1.96 -3.06
CA LYS A 273 -23.55 0.62 -2.49
C LYS A 273 -24.07 -0.39 -3.52
N ASP A 274 -24.74 0.10 -4.55
CA ASP A 274 -25.24 -0.68 -5.69
C ASP A 274 -24.18 -0.95 -6.76
N GLY A 275 -22.92 -0.60 -6.49
CA GLY A 275 -21.81 -0.82 -7.40
C GLY A 275 -21.75 0.15 -8.58
N LYS A 276 -22.72 1.06 -8.74
CA LYS A 276 -22.73 2.05 -9.83
C LYS A 276 -21.95 3.30 -9.44
N LYS A 277 -21.18 3.84 -10.38
CA LYS A 277 -20.47 5.12 -10.20
C LYS A 277 -21.39 6.28 -10.53
N ARG A 278 -21.34 7.32 -9.71
CA ARG A 278 -22.13 8.55 -9.85
C ARG A 278 -21.30 9.75 -9.40
N ASN A 279 -21.75 10.94 -9.76
CA ASN A 279 -21.19 12.19 -9.27
C ASN A 279 -21.18 12.18 -7.73
N TYR A 280 -20.04 12.53 -7.16
CA TYR A 280 -19.84 12.77 -5.75
C TYR A 280 -19.30 14.18 -5.58
N ILE A 281 -20.02 15.00 -4.81
CA ILE A 281 -19.59 16.37 -4.51
C ILE A 281 -18.63 16.32 -3.33
N ALA A 282 -17.40 16.75 -3.56
CA ALA A 282 -16.36 16.91 -2.55
C ALA A 282 -16.52 18.25 -1.81
N GLU A 283 -16.73 19.33 -2.56
CA GLU A 283 -16.89 20.69 -2.02
C GLU A 283 -17.92 21.48 -2.81
N ILE A 284 -18.57 22.43 -2.11
CA ILE A 284 -19.43 23.46 -2.69
C ILE A 284 -18.75 24.81 -2.44
N ILE A 285 -18.63 25.61 -3.49
CA ILE A 285 -18.06 26.96 -3.47
C ILE A 285 -19.19 27.91 -3.91
N LEU A 286 -19.51 28.89 -3.06
CA LEU A 286 -20.69 29.76 -3.16
C LEU A 286 -20.38 31.14 -3.72
#